data_AF-A0A925XUB2-F1
#
_entry.id   AF-A0A925XUB2-F1
#
_cell.length_a   1.000
_cell.length_b   1.000
_cell.length_c   1.000
_cell.angle_alpha   90.00
_cell.angle_beta   90.00
_cell.angle_gamma   90.00
#
_symmetry.space_group_name_H-M   'P 1'
#
loop_
_entity.id
_entity.type
_entity.pdbx_description
1 polymer ?
#
loop_
_entity_poly.entity_id
_entity_poly.type
_entity_poly.pdbx_seq_one_letter_code
_entity_poly.pdbx_strand_id
1 'polypeptide(L)' 'MEFRKRQQERAESEKKAAEEQNKSATKTAECERARGYMKSLDDGVRIARTDASGNREFLSDEQRVAEADRTRKIIQSTCG' A
#
# COMPACT_ATOMS: atom_id res chain seq x y z
N MET A 1 -31.38 13.55 -27.67
CA MET A 1 -30.28 12.59 -27.46
C MET A 1 -29.02 13.27 -26.91
N GLU A 2 -28.67 14.47 -27.39
CA GLU A 2 -27.53 15.29 -26.91
C GLU A 2 -27.47 15.51 -25.38
N PHE A 3 -28.58 15.85 -24.72
CA PHE A 3 -28.59 16.10 -23.27
C PHE A 3 -28.24 14.87 -22.44
N ARG A 4 -28.74 13.68 -22.82
CA ARG A 4 -28.41 12.41 -22.14
C ARG A 4 -26.94 12.04 -22.32
N LYS A 5 -26.37 12.33 -23.50
CA LYS A 5 -24.96 12.08 -23.81
C LYS A 5 -24.03 12.95 -22.95
N ARG A 6 -24.32 14.26 -22.83
CA ARG A 6 -23.56 15.17 -21.96
C ARG A 6 -23.65 14.81 -20.47
N GLN A 7 -24.79 14.33 -20.00
CA GLN A 7 -24.95 13.87 -18.62
C GLN A 7 -24.12 12.61 -18.33
N GLN A 8 -24.05 11.67 -19.29
CA GLN A 8 -23.20 10.47 -19.16
C GLN A 8 -21.71 10.82 -19.17
N GLU A 9 -21.27 11.70 -20.07
CA GLU A 9 -19.87 12.15 -20.14
C GLU A 9 -19.42 12.85 -18.85
N ARG A 10 -20.28 13.68 -18.26
CA ARG A 10 -20.02 14.29 -16.94
C ARG A 10 -19.91 13.25 -15.83
N ALA A 11 -20.85 12.30 -15.76
CA ALA A 11 -20.82 11.25 -14.75
C ALA A 11 -19.58 10.35 -14.88
N GLU A 12 -19.13 10.03 -16.10
CA GLU A 12 -17.88 9.29 -16.32
C GLU A 12 -16.64 10.10 -15.94
N SER A 13 -16.61 11.39 -16.26
CA SER A 13 -15.51 12.28 -15.87
C SER A 13 -15.41 12.42 -14.35
N GLU A 14 -16.54 12.59 -13.66
CA GLU A 14 -16.60 12.68 -12.20
C GLU A 14 -16.17 11.36 -11.54
N LYS A 15 -16.61 10.21 -12.07
CA LYS A 15 -16.17 8.89 -11.60
C LYS A 15 -14.66 8.71 -11.77
N LYS A 16 -14.10 9.03 -12.94
CA LYS A 16 -12.65 8.94 -13.18
C LYS A 16 -11.85 9.86 -12.25
N ALA A 17 -12.33 11.08 -12.01
CA ALA A 17 -11.69 12.01 -11.09
C ALA A 17 -11.71 11.49 -9.64
N ALA A 18 -12.85 10.94 -9.20
CA ALA A 18 -12.97 10.34 -7.87
C ALA A 18 -12.09 9.09 -7.71
N GLU A 19 -12.03 8.24 -8.74
CA GLU A 19 -11.14 7.07 -8.74
C GLU A 19 -9.65 7.47 -8.68
N GLU A 20 -9.25 8.49 -9.43
CA GLU A 20 -7.87 8.99 -9.41
C GLU A 20 -7.51 9.61 -8.05
N GLN A 21 -8.43 10.37 -7.45
CA GLN A 21 -8.25 10.91 -6.11
C GLN A 21 -8.14 9.78 -5.07
N ASN A 22 -8.97 8.74 -5.17
CA ASN A 22 -8.89 7.58 -4.28
C ASN A 22 -7.58 6.81 -4.45
N LYS A 23 -7.10 6.64 -5.69
CA LYS A 23 -5.81 5.98 -5.98
C LYS A 23 -4.64 6.75 -5.38
N SER A 24 -4.59 8.07 -5.57
CA SER A 24 -3.52 8.91 -5.02
C SER A 24 -3.52 8.93 -3.48
N ALA A 25 -4.70 9.00 -2.86
CA ALA A 25 -4.85 8.90 -1.41
C ALA A 25 -4.38 7.53 -0.89
N THR A 26 -4.78 6.45 -1.57
CA THR A 26 -4.37 5.07 -1.22
C THR A 26 -2.86 4.91 -1.32
N LYS A 27 -2.26 5.38 -2.42
CA LYS A 27 -0.81 5.33 -2.65
C LYS A 27 -0.02 6.09 -1.57
N THR A 28 -0.50 7.28 -1.18
CA THR A 28 0.10 8.08 -0.11
C THR A 28 0.07 7.32 1.22
N ALA A 29 -1.09 6.77 1.59
CA ALA A 29 -1.23 6.02 2.83
C ALA A 29 -0.41 4.71 2.83
N GLU A 30 -0.27 4.05 1.68
CA GLU A 30 0.61 2.88 1.51
C GLU A 30 2.08 3.23 1.69
N CYS A 31 2.52 4.36 1.13
CA CYS A 31 3.88 4.87 1.31
C CYS A 31 4.19 5.11 2.80
N GLU A 32 3.29 5.78 3.52
CA GLU A 32 3.46 6.05 4.96
C GLU A 32 3.55 4.76 5.77
N ARG A 33 2.65 3.80 5.52
CA ARG A 33 2.68 2.48 6.18
C ARG A 33 3.98 1.74 5.89
N ALA A 34 4.43 1.72 4.63
CA ALA A 34 5.65 1.02 4.25
C ALA A 34 6.89 1.65 4.92
N ARG A 35 6.97 2.98 5.01
CA ARG A 35 8.04 3.68 5.73
C ARG A 35 8.04 3.38 7.23
N GLY A 36 6.87 3.37 7.87
CA GLY A 36 6.76 3.03 9.29
C GLY A 36 7.16 1.58 9.58
N TYR A 37 6.79 0.65 8.69
CA TYR A 37 7.18 -0.74 8.79
C TYR A 37 8.68 -0.95 8.59
N MET A 38 9.27 -0.29 7.59
CA MET A 38 10.73 -0.29 7.37
C MET A 38 11.48 0.13 8.62
N LYS A 39 11.07 1.25 9.22
CA LYS A 39 11.68 1.73 10.46
C LYS A 39 11.61 0.69 11.58
N SER A 40 10.49 -0.01 11.71
CA SER A 40 10.34 -1.07 12.72
C SER A 40 11.31 -2.25 12.48
N LEU A 41 11.56 -2.59 11.21
CA LEU A 41 12.53 -3.63 10.82
C LEU A 41 13.96 -3.17 11.13
N ASP A 42 14.31 -1.92 10.80
CA ASP A 42 15.64 -1.34 11.03
C ASP A 42 15.94 -1.13 12.52
N ASP A 43 14.94 -0.72 13.31
CA ASP A 43 15.04 -0.52 14.77
C ASP A 43 15.10 -1.86 15.53
N GLY A 44 15.02 -3.01 14.84
CA GLY A 44 15.11 -4.34 15.45
C GLY A 44 13.90 -4.73 16.29
N VAL A 45 12.74 -4.11 16.04
CA VAL A 45 11.51 -4.43 16.77
C VAL A 45 11.10 -5.88 16.50
N ARG A 46 10.67 -6.59 17.55
CA ARG A 46 10.15 -7.95 17.42
C ARG A 46 8.80 -7.93 16.71
N ILE A 47 8.80 -8.31 15.44
CA ILE A 47 7.59 -8.47 14.63
C ILE A 47 7.13 -9.93 14.73
N ALA A 48 5.87 -10.12 15.09
CA ALA A 48 5.20 -11.41 15.06
C ALA A 48 4.34 -11.51 13.80
N ARG A 49 4.39 -12.67 13.14
CA ARG A 49 3.49 -13.01 12.03
C ARG A 49 2.77 -14.31 12.32
N THR A 50 1.66 -14.52 11.64
CA THR A 50 0.94 -15.79 11.66
C THR A 50 1.46 -16.63 10.49
N ASP A 51 1.91 -17.86 10.77
CA ASP A 51 2.34 -18.80 9.74
C ASP A 51 1.12 -19.43 9.01
N ALA A 52 1.38 -20.28 8.01
CA ALA A 52 0.33 -20.95 7.25
C ALA A 52 -0.52 -21.92 8.10
N SER A 53 -0.01 -22.35 9.25
CA SER A 53 -0.66 -23.25 10.19
C SER A 53 -1.48 -22.51 11.25
N GLY A 54 -1.45 -21.17 11.26
CA GLY A 54 -2.15 -20.34 12.23
C GLY A 54 -1.35 -20.05 13.51
N ASN A 55 -0.09 -20.47 13.61
CA ASN A 55 0.74 -20.18 14.77
C ASN A 55 1.36 -18.79 14.67
N ARG A 56 1.56 -18.14 15.82
CA ARG A 56 2.33 -16.90 15.88
C ARG A 56 3.81 -17.20 16.03
N GLU A 57 4.59 -16.75 15.07
CA GLU A 57 6.05 -16.82 15.08
C GLU A 57 6.65 -15.40 15.01
N PHE A 58 7.82 -15.22 15.61
CA PHE A 58 8.59 -14.00 15.43
C PHE A 58 9.45 -14.10 14.18
N LEU A 59 9.66 -12.99 13.50
CA LEU A 59 10.60 -12.97 12.38
C LEU A 59 12.00 -13.36 12.87
N SER A 60 12.61 -14.32 12.16
CA SER A 60 14.05 -14.57 12.25
C SER A 60 14.83 -13.40 11.64
N ASP A 61 16.15 -13.41 11.78
CA ASP A 61 16.98 -12.35 11.21
C ASP A 61 17.01 -12.43 9.68
N GLU A 62 17.04 -13.64 9.11
CA GLU A 62 16.92 -13.84 7.67
C GLU A 62 15.55 -13.36 7.16
N GLN A 63 14.49 -13.61 7.91
CA GLN A 63 13.14 -13.15 7.57
C GLN A 63 13.03 -11.62 7.67
N ARG A 64 13.65 -10.99 8.67
CA ARG A 64 13.74 -9.52 8.78
C ARG A 64 14.42 -8.92 7.56
N VAL A 65 15.54 -9.48 7.12
CA VAL A 65 16.27 -8.99 5.92
C VAL A 65 15.42 -9.12 4.67
N ALA A 66 14.80 -10.29 4.45
CA ALA A 66 13.93 -10.51 3.28
C ALA A 66 12.73 -9.55 3.28
N GLU A 67 12.19 -9.26 4.45
CA GLU A 67 11.06 -8.36 4.62
C GLU A 67 11.45 -6.89 4.44
N ALA A 68 12.66 -6.50 4.87
CA ALA A 68 13.22 -5.19 4.58
C ALA A 68 13.42 -5.02 3.05
N ASP A 69 13.97 -6.02 2.35
CA ASP A 69 14.12 -5.96 0.89
C ASP A 69 12.78 -5.77 0.17
N ARG A 70 11.73 -6.51 0.59
CA ARG A 70 10.38 -6.35 0.06
C ARG A 70 9.82 -4.96 0.36
N THR A 71 9.99 -4.48 1.59
CA THR A 71 9.48 -3.19 2.01
C THR A 71 10.16 -2.04 1.26
N ARG A 72 11.47 -2.14 0.95
CA ARG A 72 12.16 -1.16 0.08
C ARG A 72 11.54 -1.08 -1.31
N LYS A 73 11.20 -2.22 -1.91
CA LYS A 73 10.54 -2.27 -3.23
C LYS A 73 9.15 -1.64 -3.19
N ILE A 74 8.40 -1.87 -2.11
CA ILE A 74 7.08 -1.24 -1.91
C ILE A 74 7.24 0.27 -1.78
N ILE A 75 8.19 0.76 -0.96
CA ILE A 75 8.48 2.19 -0.82
C ILE A 75 8.83 2.80 -2.20
N GLN A 76 9.66 2.12 -2.99
CA GLN A 76 10.03 2.60 -4.33
C GLN A 76 8.83 2.71 -5.27
N SER A 77 7.83 1.83 -5.17
CA SER A 77 6.65 1.87 -6.05
C SER A 77 5.54 2.81 -5.55
N THR A 78 5.37 2.93 -4.23
CA THR A 78 4.26 3.69 -3.62
C THR A 78 4.63 5.12 -3.23
N CYS A 79 5.90 5.44 -3.00
CA CYS A 79 6.31 6.78 -2.57
C CYS A 79 6.77 7.72 -3.71
N GLY A 80 6.74 7.25 -4.96
CA GLY A 80 7.11 8.03 -6.16
C GLY A 80 5.95 8.68 -6.88
#